data_AF-A0A6D0IES0-F1
#
_entry.id   AF-A0A6D0IES0-F1
#
_cell.length_a   1.000
_cell.length_b   1.000
_cell.length_c   1.000
_cell.angle_alpha   90.00
_cell.angle_beta   90.00
_cell.angle_gamma   90.00
#
_symmetry.space_group_name_H-M   'P 1'
#
loop_
_entity.id
_entity.type
_entity.pdbx_description
1 polymer ?
#
loop_
_entity_poly.entity_id
_entity_poly.type
_entity_poly.pdbx_seq_one_letter_code
_entity_poly.pdbx_strand_id
1 'polypeptide(L)'
;TNLAHWCDPKFDSVLRKALSSQQLAARIEAYDEAQSILAQELPILPLASSLRLQAYRYDIKGLVLSPFGNASFAGVYREKQDEVKKP
;
A
#
# COMPACT_ATOMS: atom_id res chain seq x y z
N THR A 1 -13.05 -5.99 -4.36
CA THR A 1 -14.15 -6.84 -3.89
C THR A 1 -14.69 -6.29 -2.59
N ASN A 2 -16.02 -6.24 -2.44
CA ASN A 2 -16.70 -5.88 -1.18
C ASN A 2 -17.31 -7.16 -0.58
N LEU A 3 -16.68 -7.69 0.48
CA LEU A 3 -17.12 -8.92 1.17
C LEU A 3 -18.14 -8.65 2.28
N ALA A 4 -18.22 -7.42 2.78
CA ALA A 4 -19.16 -7.04 3.82
C ALA A 4 -20.59 -6.86 3.29
N HIS A 5 -20.77 -6.82 1.96
CA HIS A 5 -22.04 -6.53 1.29
C HIS A 5 -22.70 -5.23 1.77
N TRP A 6 -21.91 -4.30 2.30
CA TRP A 6 -22.35 -3.01 2.79
C TRP A 6 -22.29 -1.97 1.67
N CYS A 7 -23.37 -1.19 1.53
CA CYS A 7 -23.49 -0.11 0.57
C CYS A 7 -24.09 1.11 1.27
N ASP A 8 -23.43 2.26 1.17
CA ASP A 8 -23.91 3.53 1.70
C ASP A 8 -23.85 4.63 0.61
N PRO A 9 -24.98 5.28 0.26
CA PRO A 9 -25.00 6.28 -0.80
C PRO A 9 -24.13 7.51 -0.53
N LYS A 10 -23.94 7.89 0.75
CA LYS A 10 -23.10 9.03 1.11
C LYS A 10 -21.64 8.71 0.89
N PHE A 11 -21.19 7.55 1.36
CA PHE A 11 -19.84 7.01 1.13
C PHE A 11 -19.53 6.93 -0.36
N ASP A 12 -20.44 6.38 -1.17
CA ASP A 12 -20.28 6.30 -2.63
C ASP A 12 -20.13 7.68 -3.27
N SER A 13 -20.89 8.68 -2.82
CA SER A 13 -20.78 10.05 -3.30
C SER A 13 -19.41 10.67 -3.00
N VAL A 14 -18.92 10.47 -1.76
CA VAL A 14 -17.59 10.93 -1.34
C VAL A 14 -16.48 10.26 -2.18
N LEU A 15 -16.57 8.96 -2.42
CA LEU A 15 -15.61 8.24 -3.26
C LEU A 15 -15.63 8.74 -4.71
N ARG A 16 -16.81 8.99 -5.29
CA ARG A 16 -16.94 9.55 -6.65
C ARG A 16 -16.31 10.94 -6.75
N LYS A 17 -16.51 11.79 -5.74
CA LYS A 17 -15.86 13.12 -5.65
C LYS A 17 -14.33 13.00 -5.59
N ALA A 18 -13.82 12.05 -4.80
CA ALA A 18 -12.38 11.80 -4.73
C ALA A 18 -11.81 11.33 -6.08
N LEU A 19 -12.55 10.47 -6.81
CA LEU A 19 -12.12 9.92 -8.09
C LEU A 19 -12.10 10.97 -9.21
N SER A 20 -13.05 11.91 -9.22
CA SER A 20 -13.12 12.95 -10.26
C SER A 20 -12.18 14.13 -10.03
N SER A 21 -11.67 14.31 -8.81
CA SER A 21 -10.77 15.41 -8.47
C SER A 21 -9.34 15.16 -8.97
N GLN A 22 -8.76 16.16 -9.64
CA GLN A 22 -7.33 16.17 -10.00
C GLN A 22 -6.45 16.78 -8.88
N GLN A 23 -7.05 17.51 -7.93
CA GLN A 23 -6.31 18.18 -6.87
C GLN A 23 -6.05 17.22 -5.71
N LEU A 24 -4.78 16.99 -5.38
CA LEU A 24 -4.38 16.06 -4.32
C LEU A 24 -5.01 16.42 -2.97
N ALA A 25 -5.00 17.69 -2.58
CA ALA A 25 -5.58 18.14 -1.31
C ALA A 25 -7.07 17.78 -1.18
N ALA A 26 -7.86 18.03 -2.23
CA ALA A 26 -9.29 17.70 -2.25
C ALA A 26 -9.53 16.17 -2.20
N ARG A 27 -8.61 15.36 -2.74
CA ARG A 27 -8.68 13.90 -2.62
C ARG A 27 -8.40 13.42 -1.19
N ILE A 28 -7.42 14.03 -0.52
CA ILE A 28 -7.10 13.72 0.88
C ILE A 28 -8.32 13.99 1.76
N GLU A 29 -8.91 15.18 1.65
CA GLU A 29 -10.12 15.55 2.41
C GLU A 29 -11.29 14.57 2.18
N ALA A 30 -11.52 14.17 0.93
CA ALA A 30 -12.57 13.21 0.62
C ALA A 30 -12.28 11.80 1.20
N TYR A 31 -11.02 11.34 1.18
CA TYR A 31 -10.68 10.04 1.78
C TYR A 31 -10.73 10.07 3.31
N ASP A 32 -10.47 11.20 3.96
CA ASP A 32 -10.65 11.36 5.40
C ASP A 32 -12.13 11.31 5.80
N GLU A 33 -13.01 11.94 5.00
CA GLU A 33 -14.46 11.83 5.19
C GLU A 33 -14.94 10.38 5.01
N ALA A 34 -14.48 9.69 3.96
CA ALA A 34 -14.83 8.29 3.72
C ALA A 34 -14.37 7.37 4.87
N GLN A 35 -13.16 7.57 5.40
CA GLN A 35 -12.67 6.83 6.56
C GLN A 35 -13.50 7.10 7.81
N SER A 36 -13.96 8.33 8.01
CA SER A 36 -14.83 8.69 9.12
C SER A 36 -16.18 7.98 9.06
N ILE A 37 -16.78 7.86 7.87
CA ILE A 37 -18.02 7.09 7.67
C ILE A 37 -17.79 5.61 7.99
N LEU A 38 -16.70 5.01 7.49
CA LEU A 38 -16.37 3.61 7.79
C LEU A 38 -16.16 3.35 9.29
N ALA A 39 -15.55 4.30 10.00
CA ALA A 39 -15.34 4.18 11.44
C ALA A 39 -16.66 4.28 12.24
N GLN A 40 -17.64 5.06 11.76
CA GLN A 40 -18.94 5.22 12.41
C GLN A 40 -19.86 4.02 12.18
N GLU A 41 -19.92 3.54 10.94
CA GLU A 41 -20.83 2.46 10.53
C GLU A 41 -20.23 1.06 10.78
N LEU A 42 -18.90 0.97 10.92
CA LEU A 42 -18.12 -0.24 11.18
C LEU A 42 -18.51 -1.47 10.31
N PRO A 43 -18.68 -1.34 8.98
CA PRO A 43 -18.98 -2.48 8.12
C PRO A 43 -17.79 -3.46 8.01
N ILE A 44 -16.59 -2.96 8.30
CA ILE A 44 -15.36 -3.72 8.46
C ILE A 44 -14.66 -3.22 9.73
N LEU A 45 -13.94 -4.12 10.42
CA LEU A 45 -13.10 -3.77 11.56
C LEU A 45 -11.62 -3.93 11.17
N PRO A 46 -10.90 -2.84 10.89
CA PRO A 46 -9.46 -2.90 10.64
C PRO A 46 -8.72 -3.36 11.90
N LEU A 47 -7.96 -4.46 11.81
CA LEU A 47 -7.24 -5.02 12.96
C LEU A 47 -5.77 -4.59 13.01
N ALA A 48 -5.11 -4.53 11.85
CA ALA A 48 -3.68 -4.25 11.79
C ALA A 48 -3.24 -3.78 10.39
N SER A 49 -2.12 -3.04 10.36
CA SER A 49 -1.30 -2.84 9.18
C SER A 49 0.00 -3.64 9.36
N SER A 50 0.27 -4.58 8.45
CA SER A 50 1.38 -5.52 8.60
C SER A 50 2.69 -4.97 8.06
N LEU A 51 3.79 -5.16 8.81
CA LEU A 51 5.14 -4.90 8.33
C LEU A 51 5.62 -6.06 7.46
N ARG A 52 6.08 -5.75 6.25
CA ARG A 52 6.65 -6.75 5.34
C ARG A 52 8.17 -6.80 5.47
N LEU A 53 8.67 -7.92 5.97
CA LEU A 53 10.10 -8.20 6.08
C LEU A 53 10.53 -9.15 4.95
N GLN A 54 11.64 -8.84 4.29
CA GLN A 54 12.22 -9.68 3.24
C GLN A 54 13.71 -9.87 3.51
N ALA A 55 14.12 -11.13 3.68
CA ALA A 55 15.52 -11.49 3.84
C ALA A 55 16.16 -11.74 2.47
N TYR A 56 17.34 -11.20 2.26
CA TYR A 56 18.17 -11.46 1.08
C TYR A 56 19.63 -11.60 1.50
N ARG A 57 20.42 -12.26 0.66
CA ARG A 57 21.85 -12.45 0.94
C ARG A 57 22.59 -11.13 0.74
N TYR A 58 23.58 -10.86 1.58
CA TYR A 58 24.35 -9.61 1.53
C TYR A 58 25.09 -9.41 0.18
N ASP A 59 25.41 -10.50 -0.53
CA ASP A 59 26.10 -10.50 -1.83
C ASP A 59 25.15 -10.26 -3.02
N ILE A 60 23.86 -10.06 -2.76
CA ILE A 60 22.86 -9.70 -3.77
C ILE A 60 22.66 -8.19 -3.75
N LYS A 61 22.94 -7.53 -4.88
CA LYS A 61 22.82 -6.08 -5.06
C LYS A 61 21.73 -5.74 -6.08
N GLY A 62 21.24 -4.50 -6.02
CA GLY A 62 20.22 -3.99 -6.95
C GLY A 62 18.78 -4.42 -6.63
N LEU A 63 18.54 -5.10 -5.51
CA LEU A 63 17.20 -5.52 -5.10
C LEU A 63 16.39 -4.30 -4.61
N VAL A 64 15.28 -4.01 -5.28
CA VAL A 64 14.33 -2.95 -4.88
C VAL A 64 13.06 -3.60 -4.35
N LEU A 65 12.72 -3.31 -3.09
CA LEU A 65 11.51 -3.82 -2.46
C LEU A 65 10.36 -2.86 -2.77
N SER A 66 9.33 -3.35 -3.47
CA SER A 66 8.16 -2.54 -3.81
C SER A 66 7.21 -2.43 -2.61
N PRO A 67 6.62 -1.24 -2.35
CA PRO A 67 5.55 -1.09 -1.35
C PRO A 67 4.30 -1.92 -1.72
N PHE A 68 4.16 -2.34 -2.99
CA PHE A 68 3.04 -3.17 -3.46
C PHE A 68 3.23 -4.67 -3.19
N GLY A 69 4.35 -5.08 -2.58
CA GLY A 69 4.60 -6.49 -2.24
C GLY A 69 5.35 -7.28 -3.32
N ASN A 70 5.66 -6.66 -4.44
CA ASN A 70 6.38 -7.29 -5.54
C ASN A 70 7.89 -7.20 -5.25
N ALA A 71 8.66 -8.24 -5.58
CA ALA A 71 10.11 -8.14 -5.65
C ALA A 71 10.53 -8.20 -7.12
N SER A 72 11.08 -7.10 -7.64
CA SER A 72 11.64 -7.10 -8.99
C SER A 72 13.07 -7.64 -8.95
N PHE A 73 13.34 -8.65 -9.79
CA PHE A 73 14.71 -9.16 -10.01
C PHE A 73 15.40 -8.51 -11.22
N ALA A 74 14.73 -7.59 -11.91
CA ALA A 74 15.35 -6.84 -13.00
C ALA A 74 16.51 -5.99 -12.46
N GLY A 75 17.70 -6.14 -13.03
CA GLY A 75 18.91 -5.43 -12.58
C GLY A 75 19.52 -5.98 -11.29
N VAL A 76 18.99 -7.07 -10.73
CA VAL A 76 19.57 -7.74 -9.58
C VAL A 76 20.74 -8.62 -10.02
N TYR A 77 21.85 -8.52 -9.30
CA TYR A 77 23.03 -9.34 -9.57
C TYR A 77 23.73 -9.75 -8.27
N ARG A 78 24.60 -10.74 -8.41
CA ARG A 78 25.45 -11.22 -7.33
C ARG A 78 26.85 -10.62 -7.46
N GLU A 79 27.32 -9.98 -6.41
CA GLU A 79 28.69 -9.47 -6.31
C GLU A 79 29.68 -10.65 -6.25
N LYS A 80 30.82 -10.53 -6.94
CA LYS A 80 31.84 -11.59 -6.95
C LYS A 80 32.48 -11.71 -5.57
N GLN A 81 32.83 -12.93 -5.16
CA GLN A 81 33.32 -13.24 -3.81
C GLN A 81 34.55 -12.43 -3.38
N ASP A 82 35.38 -11.99 -4.33
CA ASP A 82 36.61 -11.24 -4.06
C ASP A 82 36.35 -9.76 -3.69
N GLU A 83 35.16 -9.23 -4.02
CA GLU A 83 34.77 -7.81 -3.81
C GLU A 83 33.80 -7.65 -2.63
N VAL A 84 33.33 -8.76 -2.08
CA VAL A 84 32.43 -8.79 -0.93
C VAL A 84 33.15 -8.32 0.33
N LYS A 85 32.78 -7.14 0.83
CA LYS A 85 33.05 -6.76 2.22
C LYS A 85 31.96 -7.36 3.11
N LYS A 86 32.32 -8.38 3.90
CA LYS A 86 31.43 -8.92 4.92
C LYS A 86 31.10 -7.82 5.96
N PRO A 87 29.86 -7.74 6.44
CA PRO A 87 29.48 -6.83 7.51
C PRO A 87 30.21 -7.14 8.82
#